data_AF-U4L0I0-F1
#
_entry.id   AF-U4L0I0-F1
#
_cell.length_a   1.000
_cell.length_b   1.000
_cell.length_c   1.000
_cell.angle_alpha   90.00
_cell.angle_beta   90.00
_cell.angle_gamma   90.00
#
_symmetry.space_group_name_H-M   'P 1'
#
loop_
_entity.id
_entity.type
_entity.pdbx_description
1 polymer ?
#
loop_
_entity_poly.entity_id
_entity_poly.type
_entity_poly.pdbx_seq_one_letter_code
_entity_poly.pdbx_strand_id
1 'polypeptide(L)'
;MKFTVAAPVAICSLFLLFAPVRSSPPSPLPVPRVPESKQYDFYGRTPSLEPRDAVPEPVPQGMWDWTAPPGGLPGGCVNTVDFKFILQPSLTPPRAPVPVVCGAAGTMKSNLKAGRLTDNLGRIGSIVSNRQFQFDGPPAQAGAIYTAGWGVCDDGALALGPSKIFWRCLSGTFYNLYDQNIAPQCEIIYLQVQRVVDTC
;
A
#
# COMPACT_ATOMS: atom_id res chain seq x y z
N MET A 1 21.51 61.73 27.52
CA MET A 1 22.28 60.56 27.99
C MET A 1 22.64 59.72 26.78
N LYS A 2 23.91 59.70 26.39
CA LYS A 2 24.45 58.98 25.23
C LYS A 2 25.06 57.68 25.76
N PHE A 3 24.60 56.52 25.27
CA PHE A 3 25.22 55.23 25.57
C PHE A 3 26.14 54.85 24.41
N THR A 4 27.43 54.73 24.74
CA THR A 4 28.51 54.30 23.85
C THR A 4 28.47 52.78 23.70
N VAL A 5 28.59 52.31 22.45
CA VAL A 5 28.63 50.92 22.03
C VAL A 5 29.98 50.30 22.42
N ALA A 6 29.96 49.14 23.09
CA ALA A 6 31.11 48.27 23.25
C ALA A 6 30.93 47.03 22.35
N ALA A 7 31.91 46.80 21.47
CA ALA A 7 31.97 45.68 20.53
C ALA A 7 32.26 44.34 21.24
N PRO A 8 31.71 43.21 20.77
CA PRO A 8 32.08 41.90 21.29
C PRO A 8 33.37 41.36 20.66
N VAL A 9 34.07 40.61 21.50
CA VAL A 9 35.39 40.00 21.34
C VAL A 9 35.36 38.88 20.29
N ALA A 10 36.40 38.85 19.44
CA ALA A 10 36.63 37.80 18.45
C ALA A 10 36.95 36.45 19.13
N ILE A 11 36.11 35.44 18.89
CA ILE A 11 36.36 34.06 19.32
C ILE A 11 37.16 33.36 18.22
N CYS A 12 38.40 33.02 18.58
CA CYS A 12 39.35 32.23 17.81
C CYS A 12 38.75 30.84 17.51
N SER A 13 38.45 30.56 16.25
CA SER A 13 37.97 29.26 15.80
C SER A 13 39.14 28.29 15.66
N LEU A 14 39.25 27.38 16.62
CA LEU A 14 40.18 26.25 16.60
C LEU A 14 39.68 25.23 15.56
N PHE A 15 40.27 25.22 14.37
CA PHE A 15 40.07 24.17 13.37
C PHE A 15 40.71 22.87 13.87
N LEU A 16 39.91 21.97 14.45
CA LEU A 16 40.28 20.57 14.64
C LEU A 16 40.16 19.84 13.30
N LEU A 17 41.32 19.48 12.74
CA LEU A 17 41.45 18.56 11.62
C LEU A 17 40.93 17.17 12.04
N PHE A 18 39.72 16.81 11.63
CA PHE A 18 39.26 15.42 11.65
C PHE A 18 39.69 14.73 10.36
N ALA A 19 40.74 13.92 10.44
CA ALA A 19 41.03 12.91 9.42
C ALA A 19 39.96 11.81 9.47
N PRO A 20 39.46 11.29 8.33
CA PRO A 20 38.53 10.17 8.33
C PRO A 20 39.26 8.88 8.76
N VAL A 21 38.83 8.29 9.87
CA VAL A 21 39.21 6.92 10.25
C VAL A 21 38.58 5.97 9.23
N ARG A 22 39.43 5.32 8.43
CA ARG A 22 39.04 4.25 7.51
C ARG A 22 38.77 3.00 8.35
N SER A 23 37.51 2.68 8.62
CA SER A 23 37.15 1.41 9.26
C SER A 23 37.22 0.28 8.23
N SER A 24 38.18 -0.62 8.41
CA SER A 24 38.23 -1.88 7.67
C SER A 24 37.10 -2.80 8.16
N PRO A 25 36.39 -3.52 7.27
CA PRO A 25 35.41 -4.51 7.69
C PRO A 25 36.10 -5.69 8.40
N PRO A 26 35.48 -6.31 9.42
CA PRO A 26 36.06 -7.47 10.09
C PRO A 26 36.08 -8.69 9.16
N SER A 27 37.20 -9.41 9.20
CA SER A 27 37.38 -10.68 8.48
C SER A 27 36.34 -11.73 8.91
N PRO A 28 35.79 -12.54 7.99
CA PRO A 28 34.88 -13.61 8.36
C PRO A 28 35.60 -14.69 9.17
N LEU A 29 34.94 -15.14 10.25
CA LEU A 29 35.40 -16.25 11.07
C LEU A 29 35.35 -17.57 10.25
N PRO A 30 36.26 -18.53 10.51
CA PRO A 30 36.21 -19.82 9.85
C PRO A 30 34.96 -20.60 10.28
N VAL A 31 34.16 -21.03 9.31
CA VAL A 31 33.02 -21.93 9.54
C VAL A 31 33.58 -23.33 9.87
N PRO A 32 33.15 -23.98 10.98
CA PRO A 32 33.52 -25.36 11.25
C PRO A 32 33.02 -26.27 10.12
N ARG A 33 33.91 -27.07 9.55
CA ARG A 33 33.55 -28.11 8.58
C ARG A 33 32.76 -29.19 9.32
N VAL A 34 31.47 -29.32 9.03
CA VAL A 34 30.68 -30.48 9.50
C VAL A 34 31.26 -31.71 8.82
N PRO A 35 31.71 -32.74 9.56
CA PRO A 35 32.16 -33.98 8.94
C PRO A 35 30.94 -34.66 8.30
N GLU A 36 31.11 -35.05 7.04
CA GLU A 36 30.15 -35.80 6.23
C GLU A 36 29.80 -37.12 6.96
N SER A 37 28.71 -37.11 7.71
CA SER A 37 28.22 -38.30 8.37
C SER A 37 27.62 -39.21 7.31
N LYS A 38 28.35 -40.28 7.00
CA LYS A 38 27.86 -41.44 6.26
C LYS A 38 26.46 -41.80 6.75
N GLN A 39 25.53 -41.84 5.80
CA GLN A 39 24.17 -42.31 5.98
C GLN A 39 24.20 -43.76 6.48
N TYR A 40 23.77 -43.98 7.71
CA TYR A 40 23.54 -45.31 8.25
C TYR A 40 22.03 -45.57 8.27
N ASP A 41 21.55 -46.28 7.25
CA ASP A 41 20.19 -46.81 7.22
C ASP A 41 20.19 -48.17 7.95
N PHE A 42 19.79 -48.16 9.21
CA PHE A 42 19.55 -49.37 10.00
C PHE A 42 18.17 -49.94 9.66
N TYR A 43 18.10 -50.67 8.54
CA TYR A 43 17.24 -51.83 8.21
C TYR A 43 17.19 -51.93 6.67
N GLY A 44 17.87 -52.93 6.11
CA GLY A 44 18.00 -53.14 4.67
C GLY A 44 16.68 -53.43 3.95
N ARG A 45 15.97 -52.37 3.55
CA ARG A 45 14.88 -52.46 2.57
C ARG A 45 15.14 -51.40 1.50
N THR A 46 15.46 -51.83 0.29
CA THR A 46 15.44 -50.98 -0.91
C THR A 46 14.08 -50.28 -0.97
N PRO A 47 14.01 -48.93 -0.99
CA PRO A 47 12.75 -48.28 -1.27
C PRO A 47 12.41 -48.61 -2.72
N SER A 48 11.30 -49.32 -2.93
CA SER A 48 10.66 -49.36 -4.24
C SER A 48 10.41 -47.90 -4.64
N LEU A 49 10.93 -47.54 -5.82
CA LEU A 49 10.58 -46.29 -6.49
C LEU A 49 9.11 -46.38 -6.92
N GLU A 50 8.20 -46.32 -5.96
CA GLU A 50 6.83 -45.93 -6.29
C GLU A 50 6.87 -44.45 -6.64
N PRO A 51 6.17 -44.01 -7.71
CA PRO A 51 6.08 -42.61 -8.04
C PRO A 51 5.54 -41.90 -6.79
N ARG A 52 6.35 -41.07 -6.16
CA ARG A 52 5.83 -40.15 -5.15
C ARG A 52 4.83 -39.29 -5.91
N ASP A 53 3.56 -39.54 -5.69
CA ASP A 53 2.47 -38.73 -6.20
C ASP A 53 2.87 -37.27 -6.01
N ALA A 54 2.98 -36.55 -7.12
CA ALA A 54 3.33 -35.14 -7.08
C ALA A 54 2.31 -34.45 -6.17
N VAL A 55 2.76 -33.92 -5.03
CA VAL A 55 1.92 -33.07 -4.20
C VAL A 55 1.48 -31.92 -5.12
N PRO A 56 0.18 -31.74 -5.38
CA PRO A 56 -0.27 -30.69 -6.28
C PRO A 56 0.27 -29.36 -5.76
N GLU A 57 0.99 -28.63 -6.62
CA GLU A 57 1.47 -27.31 -6.25
C GLU A 57 0.28 -26.43 -5.85
N PRO A 58 0.41 -25.60 -4.80
CA PRO A 58 -0.69 -24.74 -4.36
C PRO A 58 -1.11 -23.84 -5.51
N VAL A 59 -2.31 -24.07 -6.05
CA VAL A 59 -2.91 -23.23 -7.08
C VAL A 59 -3.08 -21.82 -6.48
N PRO A 60 -2.59 -20.75 -7.14
CA PRO A 60 -2.76 -19.39 -6.64
C PRO A 60 -4.25 -19.09 -6.42
N GLN A 61 -4.66 -18.87 -5.17
CA GLN A 61 -6.08 -18.78 -4.78
C GLN A 61 -6.75 -17.43 -5.12
N GLY A 62 -6.06 -16.49 -5.78
CA GLY A 62 -6.61 -15.16 -5.93
C GLY A 62 -7.74 -15.05 -6.96
N MET A 63 -8.51 -13.98 -6.83
CA MET A 63 -9.68 -13.70 -7.64
C MET A 63 -9.32 -12.88 -8.89
N TRP A 64 -9.65 -13.42 -10.06
CA TRP A 64 -9.47 -12.77 -11.37
C TRP A 64 -10.74 -12.11 -11.91
N ASP A 65 -11.90 -12.44 -11.35
CA ASP A 65 -13.18 -11.89 -11.82
C ASP A 65 -13.31 -10.41 -11.44
N TRP A 66 -13.92 -9.63 -12.34
CA TRP A 66 -14.18 -8.20 -12.18
C TRP A 66 -15.61 -7.99 -11.68
N THR A 67 -15.82 -8.25 -10.40
CA THR A 67 -17.14 -8.15 -9.77
C THR A 67 -17.37 -6.73 -9.27
N ALA A 68 -18.49 -6.12 -9.68
CA ALA A 68 -18.94 -4.82 -9.21
C ALA A 68 -20.17 -4.96 -8.30
N PRO A 69 -20.37 -4.06 -7.33
CA PRO A 69 -21.63 -4.00 -6.59
C PRO A 69 -22.82 -3.73 -7.53
N PRO A 70 -24.02 -4.23 -7.21
CA PRO A 70 -25.23 -3.88 -7.95
C PRO A 70 -25.56 -2.39 -7.80
N GLY A 71 -26.29 -1.83 -8.77
CA GLY A 71 -26.82 -0.46 -8.71
C GLY A 71 -26.08 0.58 -9.55
N GLY A 72 -24.91 0.24 -10.11
CA GLY A 72 -24.14 1.15 -10.97
C GLY A 72 -23.58 2.37 -10.22
N LEU A 73 -22.89 3.26 -10.93
CA LEU A 73 -22.33 4.47 -10.33
C LEU A 73 -23.40 5.56 -10.14
N PRO A 74 -23.31 6.40 -9.08
CA PRO A 74 -24.19 7.53 -8.92
C PRO A 74 -23.94 8.59 -10.01
N GLY A 75 -24.92 9.47 -10.21
CA GLY A 75 -24.81 10.58 -11.17
C GLY A 75 -23.59 11.47 -10.88
N GLY A 76 -22.95 11.97 -11.94
CA GLY A 76 -21.74 12.79 -11.83
C GLY A 76 -20.44 11.99 -11.67
N CYS A 77 -20.50 10.65 -11.66
CA CYS A 77 -19.32 9.80 -11.54
C CYS A 77 -18.98 9.09 -12.86
N VAL A 78 -17.68 9.01 -13.15
CA VAL A 78 -17.12 8.33 -14.32
C VAL A 78 -16.26 7.15 -13.89
N ASN A 79 -16.31 6.06 -14.65
CA ASN A 79 -15.57 4.83 -14.33
C ASN A 79 -14.15 4.79 -14.94
N THR A 80 -13.73 5.86 -15.60
CA THR A 80 -12.42 6.00 -16.24
C THR A 80 -11.98 7.45 -16.12
N VAL A 81 -10.75 7.66 -15.69
CA VAL A 81 -10.09 8.97 -15.72
C VAL A 81 -8.72 8.85 -16.37
N ASP A 82 -8.22 9.93 -16.97
CA ASP A 82 -6.95 9.98 -17.69
C ASP A 82 -5.77 10.49 -16.84
N PHE A 83 -6.02 10.81 -15.56
CA PHE A 83 -5.02 11.26 -14.60
C PHE A 83 -4.78 10.24 -13.48
N LYS A 84 -3.59 10.30 -12.88
CA LYS A 84 -3.26 9.57 -11.65
C LYS A 84 -3.69 10.37 -10.44
N PHE A 85 -4.05 9.69 -9.36
CA PHE A 85 -4.52 10.33 -8.15
C PHE A 85 -4.09 9.59 -6.88
N ILE A 86 -4.09 10.29 -5.74
CA ILE A 86 -4.06 9.67 -4.43
C ILE A 86 -5.46 9.72 -3.80
N LEU A 87 -5.66 8.87 -2.80
CA LEU A 87 -6.88 8.84 -1.99
C LEU A 87 -6.57 9.39 -0.61
N GLN A 88 -7.30 10.42 -0.22
CA GLN A 88 -7.23 11.02 1.11
C GLN A 88 -8.56 10.78 1.84
N PRO A 89 -8.57 10.04 2.96
CA PRO A 89 -9.76 9.93 3.80
C PRO A 89 -10.17 11.31 4.35
N SER A 90 -11.45 11.63 4.23
CA SER A 90 -12.09 12.86 4.73
C SER A 90 -13.31 12.52 5.57
N LEU A 91 -13.49 13.21 6.70
CA LEU A 91 -14.67 13.08 7.56
C LEU A 91 -15.90 13.83 7.00
N THR A 92 -15.70 14.70 6.02
CA THR A 92 -16.75 15.46 5.35
C THR A 92 -16.78 15.12 3.86
N PRO A 93 -17.94 15.26 3.20
CA PRO A 93 -18.03 15.09 1.75
C PRO A 93 -17.02 15.98 1.01
N PRO A 94 -16.26 15.44 0.04
CA PRO A 94 -15.38 16.22 -0.82
C PRO A 94 -16.17 17.28 -1.58
N ARG A 95 -15.47 18.35 -1.98
CA ARG A 95 -16.05 19.43 -2.77
C ARG A 95 -15.15 19.71 -3.97
N ALA A 96 -15.79 20.00 -5.10
CA ALA A 96 -15.11 20.48 -6.29
C ALA A 96 -14.40 21.84 -6.05
N PRO A 97 -13.31 22.12 -6.78
CA PRO A 97 -12.64 21.23 -7.73
C PRO A 97 -11.78 20.15 -7.03
N VAL A 98 -11.51 19.05 -7.74
CA VAL A 98 -10.56 18.02 -7.30
C VAL A 98 -9.19 18.67 -7.02
N PRO A 99 -8.64 18.55 -5.80
CA PRO A 99 -7.33 19.14 -5.49
C PRO A 99 -6.22 18.58 -6.37
N VAL A 100 -5.25 19.42 -6.71
CA VAL A 100 -4.02 19.01 -7.41
C VAL A 100 -2.86 19.03 -6.42
N VAL A 101 -2.10 17.94 -6.36
CA VAL A 101 -0.98 17.75 -5.44
C VAL A 101 0.26 17.28 -6.18
N CYS A 102 1.42 17.66 -5.64
CA CYS A 102 2.72 17.24 -6.13
C CYS A 102 2.97 15.78 -5.75
N GLY A 103 3.33 14.96 -6.73
CA GLY A 103 3.74 13.59 -6.46
C GLY A 103 5.12 13.56 -5.80
N ALA A 104 5.24 12.88 -4.66
CA ALA A 104 6.54 12.52 -4.12
C ALA A 104 6.97 11.14 -4.66
N ALA A 105 8.28 10.91 -4.74
CA ALA A 105 8.81 9.59 -5.06
C ALA A 105 8.31 8.56 -4.03
N GLY A 106 7.83 7.41 -4.51
CA GLY A 106 7.31 6.34 -3.66
C GLY A 106 5.86 6.53 -3.17
N THR A 107 5.19 7.64 -3.48
CA THR A 107 3.75 7.78 -3.20
C THR A 107 2.93 6.77 -4.00
N MET A 108 2.02 6.04 -3.34
CA MET A 108 1.08 5.14 -4.00
C MET A 108 0.10 5.96 -4.86
N LYS A 109 0.17 5.81 -6.18
CA LYS A 109 -0.70 6.50 -7.14
C LYS A 109 -1.73 5.52 -7.69
N SER A 110 -3.00 5.89 -7.61
CA SER A 110 -4.13 5.14 -8.15
C SER A 110 -4.40 5.49 -9.61
N ASN A 111 -4.98 4.54 -10.30
CA ASN A 111 -5.46 4.61 -11.68
C ASN A 111 -6.86 3.99 -11.75
N LEU A 112 -7.77 4.62 -12.47
CA LEU A 112 -9.12 4.09 -12.66
C LEU A 112 -9.42 3.95 -14.16
N LYS A 113 -9.71 2.72 -14.60
CA LYS A 113 -10.07 2.42 -15.99
C LYS A 113 -11.15 1.35 -16.05
N ALA A 114 -12.24 1.62 -16.77
CA ALA A 114 -13.38 0.71 -16.93
C ALA A 114 -13.91 0.16 -15.58
N GLY A 115 -13.96 1.01 -14.55
CA GLY A 115 -14.41 0.66 -13.20
C GLY A 115 -13.41 -0.15 -12.38
N ARG A 116 -12.18 -0.34 -12.87
CA ARG A 116 -11.11 -1.10 -12.21
C ARG A 116 -10.10 -0.13 -11.61
N LEU A 117 -9.96 -0.18 -10.30
CA LEU A 117 -9.01 0.65 -9.55
C LEU A 117 -7.71 -0.14 -9.36
N THR A 118 -6.58 0.43 -9.77
CA THR A 118 -5.26 -0.18 -9.58
C THR A 118 -4.27 0.84 -9.04
N ASP A 119 -3.23 0.39 -8.35
CA ASP A 119 -2.13 1.28 -7.96
C ASP A 119 -0.97 1.26 -8.97
N ASN A 120 0.12 1.96 -8.65
CA ASN A 120 1.33 2.05 -9.47
C ASN A 120 2.18 0.77 -9.48
N LEU A 121 1.88 -0.21 -8.63
CA LEU A 121 2.47 -1.55 -8.64
C LEU A 121 1.58 -2.55 -9.39
N GLY A 122 0.43 -2.12 -9.91
CA GLY A 122 -0.53 -2.98 -10.61
C GLY A 122 -1.44 -3.78 -9.67
N ARG A 123 -1.38 -3.53 -8.36
CA ARG A 123 -2.27 -4.16 -7.38
C ARG A 123 -3.70 -3.67 -7.61
N ILE A 124 -4.67 -4.55 -7.36
CA ILE A 124 -6.09 -4.31 -7.56
C ILE A 124 -6.70 -3.75 -6.28
N GLY A 125 -7.29 -2.57 -6.37
CA GLY A 125 -8.14 -2.00 -5.33
C GLY A 125 -9.44 -2.80 -5.23
N SER A 126 -9.65 -3.46 -4.09
CA SER A 126 -10.75 -4.40 -3.89
C SER A 126 -11.36 -4.29 -2.50
N ILE A 127 -12.63 -4.67 -2.39
CA ILE A 127 -13.28 -4.97 -1.11
C ILE A 127 -13.15 -6.46 -0.86
N VAL A 128 -12.50 -6.84 0.23
CA VAL A 128 -12.26 -8.24 0.59
C VAL A 128 -13.36 -8.81 1.50
N SER A 129 -13.30 -10.11 1.80
CA SER A 129 -14.38 -10.84 2.50
C SER A 129 -14.78 -10.26 3.86
N ASN A 130 -13.83 -9.63 4.57
CA ASN A 130 -14.08 -8.91 5.83
C ASN A 130 -14.51 -7.44 5.63
N ARG A 131 -14.88 -7.05 4.40
CA ARG A 131 -15.32 -5.71 3.96
C ARG A 131 -14.22 -4.65 3.88
N GLN A 132 -12.97 -5.03 4.11
CA GLN A 132 -11.86 -4.10 4.05
C GLN A 132 -11.56 -3.68 2.60
N PHE A 133 -11.32 -2.39 2.40
CA PHE A 133 -10.74 -1.87 1.17
C PHE A 133 -9.21 -1.96 1.22
N GLN A 134 -8.61 -2.64 0.23
CA GLN A 134 -7.17 -2.77 0.13
C GLN A 134 -6.69 -2.95 -1.32
N PHE A 135 -5.38 -2.79 -1.52
CA PHE A 135 -4.70 -3.08 -2.78
C PHE A 135 -3.88 -4.37 -2.65
N ASP A 136 -4.20 -5.39 -3.44
CA ASP A 136 -3.48 -6.67 -3.47
C ASP A 136 -3.38 -7.22 -4.91
N GLY A 137 -2.52 -8.21 -5.14
CA GLY A 137 -2.44 -8.92 -6.41
C GLY A 137 -1.62 -8.23 -7.51
N PRO A 138 -1.86 -8.57 -8.80
CA PRO A 138 -2.89 -9.51 -9.30
C PRO A 138 -2.50 -10.99 -9.15
N PRO A 139 -3.45 -11.92 -8.99
CA PRO A 139 -4.90 -11.70 -8.80
C PRO A 139 -5.23 -11.03 -7.47
N ALA A 140 -6.41 -10.41 -7.36
CA ALA A 140 -6.87 -9.86 -6.09
C ALA A 140 -6.92 -10.96 -5.00
N GLN A 141 -6.95 -10.56 -3.73
CA GLN A 141 -7.00 -11.53 -2.62
C GLN A 141 -8.13 -12.55 -2.83
N ALA A 142 -7.85 -13.82 -2.53
CA ALA A 142 -8.84 -14.88 -2.51
C ALA A 142 -10.07 -14.47 -1.69
N GLY A 143 -11.26 -14.62 -2.28
CA GLY A 143 -12.51 -14.24 -1.62
C GLY A 143 -12.80 -12.73 -1.59
N ALA A 144 -12.16 -11.95 -2.46
CA ALA A 144 -12.61 -10.58 -2.71
C ALA A 144 -14.10 -10.55 -3.12
N ILE A 145 -14.84 -9.55 -2.63
CA ILE A 145 -16.26 -9.38 -2.92
C ILE A 145 -16.43 -8.46 -4.13
N TYR A 146 -15.65 -7.37 -4.17
CA TYR A 146 -15.68 -6.41 -5.27
C TYR A 146 -14.27 -6.07 -5.72
N THR A 147 -14.02 -6.22 -7.02
CA THR A 147 -12.76 -5.90 -7.70
C THR A 147 -12.97 -4.85 -8.79
N ALA A 148 -14.22 -4.50 -9.08
CA ALA A 148 -14.64 -3.48 -10.02
C ALA A 148 -15.81 -2.64 -9.45
N GLY A 149 -16.37 -1.75 -10.27
CA GLY A 149 -17.47 -0.87 -9.88
C GLY A 149 -17.01 0.44 -9.24
N TRP A 150 -15.74 0.79 -9.38
CA TRP A 150 -15.18 2.05 -8.90
C TRP A 150 -15.51 3.22 -9.83
N GLY A 151 -15.68 4.41 -9.25
CA GLY A 151 -15.93 5.65 -9.99
C GLY A 151 -15.25 6.86 -9.35
N VAL A 152 -14.86 7.84 -10.15
CA VAL A 152 -14.46 9.17 -9.66
C VAL A 152 -15.57 10.14 -9.99
N CYS A 153 -16.00 10.91 -9.00
CA CYS A 153 -17.12 11.83 -9.10
C CYS A 153 -16.68 13.28 -9.29
N ASP A 154 -17.58 14.09 -9.85
CA ASP A 154 -17.43 15.54 -10.09
C ASP A 154 -17.08 16.34 -8.82
N ASP A 155 -17.59 15.94 -7.66
CA ASP A 155 -17.26 16.48 -6.34
C ASP A 155 -15.89 16.02 -5.80
N GLY A 156 -15.19 15.14 -6.50
CA GLY A 156 -13.90 14.59 -6.12
C GLY A 156 -13.97 13.43 -5.13
N ALA A 157 -15.15 12.83 -4.92
CA ALA A 157 -15.26 11.58 -4.18
C ALA A 157 -14.92 10.37 -5.07
N LEU A 158 -14.28 9.35 -4.47
CA LEU A 158 -14.31 8.00 -5.00
C LEU A 158 -15.67 7.35 -4.65
N ALA A 159 -16.27 6.66 -5.61
CA ALA A 159 -17.47 5.87 -5.44
C ALA A 159 -17.18 4.38 -5.65
N LEU A 160 -17.97 3.53 -4.98
CA LEU A 160 -18.04 2.10 -5.20
C LEU A 160 -19.50 1.70 -5.39
N GLY A 161 -19.83 1.22 -6.59
CA GLY A 161 -21.22 1.04 -6.99
C GLY A 161 -22.02 2.33 -6.73
N PRO A 162 -23.20 2.27 -6.11
CA PRO A 162 -24.08 3.43 -5.92
C PRO A 162 -23.66 4.34 -4.74
N SER A 163 -22.62 3.99 -3.98
CA SER A 163 -22.23 4.69 -2.75
C SER A 163 -20.95 5.51 -2.92
N LYS A 164 -20.91 6.68 -2.27
CA LYS A 164 -19.69 7.49 -2.02
C LYS A 164 -19.21 7.38 -0.57
N ILE A 165 -19.94 6.65 0.27
CA ILE A 165 -19.69 6.53 1.70
C ILE A 165 -18.80 5.32 1.95
N PHE A 166 -17.74 5.55 2.72
CA PHE A 166 -16.85 4.53 3.27
C PHE A 166 -16.83 4.65 4.79
N TRP A 167 -16.15 3.71 5.43
CA TRP A 167 -15.99 3.67 6.87
C TRP A 167 -14.52 3.52 7.21
N ARG A 168 -14.08 4.17 8.29
CA ARG A 168 -12.78 3.90 8.89
C ARG A 168 -12.94 3.40 10.31
N CYS A 169 -12.15 2.40 10.68
CA CYS A 169 -12.16 1.84 12.03
C CYS A 169 -10.74 1.80 12.57
N LEU A 170 -10.56 2.32 13.79
CA LEU A 170 -9.27 2.27 14.47
C LEU A 170 -8.90 0.81 14.78
N SER A 171 -7.69 0.41 14.41
CA SER A 171 -7.11 -0.91 14.66
C SER A 171 -5.68 -0.74 15.18
N GLY A 172 -5.54 -0.67 16.50
CA GLY A 172 -4.27 -0.30 17.13
C GLY A 172 -3.96 1.18 16.92
N THR A 173 -2.93 1.49 16.13
CA THR A 173 -2.46 2.87 15.89
C THR A 173 -2.86 3.44 14.53
N PHE A 174 -3.56 2.67 13.69
CA PHE A 174 -3.93 3.08 12.34
C PHE A 174 -5.39 2.74 12.04
N TYR A 175 -5.93 3.37 11.01
CA TYR A 175 -7.29 3.14 10.54
C TYR A 175 -7.30 2.20 9.34
N ASN A 176 -8.14 1.17 9.42
CA ASN A 176 -8.52 0.37 8.26
C ASN A 176 -9.76 0.98 7.59
N LEU A 177 -9.87 0.82 6.28
CA LEU A 177 -10.96 1.36 5.47
C LEU A 177 -11.91 0.23 5.06
N TYR A 178 -13.21 0.52 5.03
CA TYR A 178 -14.25 -0.46 4.74
C TYR A 178 -15.35 0.16 3.87
N ASP A 179 -16.07 -0.68 3.13
CA ASP A 179 -17.22 -0.25 2.34
C ASP A 179 -18.53 -0.18 3.12
N GLN A 180 -18.55 -0.74 4.34
CA GLN A 180 -19.69 -0.68 5.26
C GLN A 180 -19.24 -0.61 6.72
N ASN A 181 -20.17 -0.26 7.60
CA ASN A 181 -19.90 -0.27 9.04
C ASN A 181 -19.74 -1.72 9.53
N ILE A 182 -18.57 -2.06 10.08
CA ILE A 182 -18.29 -3.38 10.64
C ILE A 182 -18.27 -3.42 12.17
N ALA A 183 -18.21 -2.26 12.84
CA ALA A 183 -18.09 -2.20 14.30
C ALA A 183 -18.50 -0.83 14.87
N PRO A 184 -18.96 -0.75 16.13
CA PRO A 184 -19.48 0.50 16.71
C PRO A 184 -18.49 1.67 16.74
N GLN A 185 -17.18 1.40 16.81
CA GLN A 185 -16.14 2.43 16.80
C GLN A 185 -15.82 3.00 15.42
N CYS A 186 -16.43 2.47 14.36
CA CYS A 186 -16.19 2.94 13.01
C CYS A 186 -16.94 4.24 12.74
N GLU A 187 -16.32 5.13 11.99
CA GLU A 187 -16.92 6.40 11.57
C GLU A 187 -16.99 6.52 10.05
N ILE A 188 -18.00 7.26 9.58
CA ILE A 188 -18.20 7.54 8.17
C ILE A 188 -17.07 8.42 7.66
N ILE A 189 -16.57 8.09 6.47
CA ILE A 189 -15.63 8.89 5.72
C ILE A 189 -16.00 8.90 4.23
N TYR A 190 -15.34 9.80 3.51
CA TYR A 190 -15.29 9.86 2.07
C TYR A 190 -13.85 9.72 1.64
N LEU A 191 -13.62 9.02 0.53
CA LEU A 191 -12.29 8.92 -0.07
C LEU A 191 -12.15 10.04 -1.10
N GLN A 192 -11.46 11.12 -0.73
CA GLN A 192 -11.20 12.25 -1.61
C GLN A 192 -10.10 11.89 -2.61
N VAL A 193 -10.41 12.05 -3.89
CA VAL A 193 -9.46 12.00 -4.98
C VAL A 193 -8.64 13.28 -4.97
N GLN A 194 -7.32 13.17 -5.04
CA GLN A 194 -6.42 14.30 -5.28
C GLN A 194 -5.55 13.98 -6.49
N ARG A 195 -5.67 14.78 -7.55
CA ARG A 195 -4.93 14.60 -8.79
C ARG A 195 -3.44 14.81 -8.53
N VAL A 196 -2.62 13.87 -8.99
CA VAL A 196 -1.17 13.95 -8.84
C VAL A 196 -0.56 14.49 -10.13
N VAL A 197 0.32 15.47 -9.99
CA VAL A 197 1.20 15.97 -11.05
C VAL A 197 2.66 15.73 -10.69
N ASP A 198 3.49 15.43 -11.68
CA ASP A 198 4.92 15.15 -11.46
C ASP A 198 5.77 16.43 -11.43
N THR A 199 5.21 17.56 -11.89
CA THR A 199 5.88 18.87 -11.88
C THR A 199 5.07 19.87 -11.07
N CYS A 200 5.75 20.41 -10.07
CA CYS A 200 5.40 21.58 -9.28
C CYS A 200 6.65 22.47 -9.27
#